data_AF-A0A8X6RCH1-F1
#
_entry.id   AF-A0A8X6RCH1-F1
#
_cell.length_a   1.000
_cell.length_b   1.000
_cell.length_c   1.000
_cell.angle_alpha   90.00
_cell.angle_beta   90.00
_cell.angle_gamma   90.00
#
_symmetry.space_group_name_H-M   'P 1'
#
loop_
_entity.id
_entity.type
_entity.pdbx_description
1 polymer ?
#
loop_
_entity_poly.entity_id
_entity_poly.type
_entity_poly.pdbx_seq_one_letter_code
_entity_poly.pdbx_strand_id
1 'polypeptide(L)'
;MKTAGWSTRRVAGQVDRSECAVRNCWEQWTREGTHAWKNGSGATRKTTRKEDRRIMRQALVDLTVTRSTIRADVGVAIVPQTISRHLAEANLKSKRPFRALPLTPEHRQLRLQWGQARSMLNVTDWQNFVFSDES
;
A
#
# COMPACT_ATOMS: atom_id res chain seq x y z
N MET A 1 -31.75 -26.82 12.16
CA MET A 1 -31.62 -28.07 12.96
C MET A 1 -32.87 -28.35 13.79
N LYS A 2 -33.26 -27.49 14.75
CA LYS A 2 -34.54 -27.64 15.48
C LYS A 2 -35.78 -27.48 14.59
N THR A 3 -35.67 -26.79 13.46
CA THR A 3 -36.73 -26.61 12.47
C THR A 3 -37.00 -27.83 11.59
N ALA A 4 -36.01 -28.73 11.43
CA ALA A 4 -36.13 -29.96 10.63
C ALA A 4 -36.22 -31.24 11.48
N GLY A 5 -36.16 -31.11 12.82
CA GLY A 5 -36.29 -32.23 13.76
C GLY A 5 -35.12 -33.23 13.78
N TRP A 6 -33.99 -32.94 13.14
CA TRP A 6 -32.85 -33.86 13.09
C TRP A 6 -31.96 -33.71 14.32
N SER A 7 -31.51 -34.85 14.87
CA SER A 7 -30.50 -34.87 15.93
C SER A 7 -29.12 -34.50 15.38
N THR A 8 -28.27 -33.90 16.23
CA THR A 8 -26.90 -33.53 15.86
C THR A 8 -26.09 -34.74 15.35
N ARG A 9 -26.31 -35.92 15.95
CA ARG A 9 -25.72 -37.20 15.53
C ARG A 9 -26.08 -37.59 14.11
N ARG A 10 -27.36 -37.48 13.74
CA ARG A 10 -27.83 -37.80 12.39
C ARG A 10 -27.22 -36.85 11.36
N VAL A 11 -27.14 -35.57 11.68
CA VAL A 11 -26.49 -34.58 10.81
C VAL A 11 -25.00 -34.89 10.67
N ALA A 12 -24.31 -35.16 11.77
CA ALA A 12 -22.89 -35.53 11.80
C ALA A 12 -22.58 -36.74 10.90
N GLY A 13 -23.40 -37.80 10.97
CA GLY A 13 -23.29 -38.95 10.08
C GLY A 13 -23.57 -38.62 8.60
N GLN A 14 -24.55 -37.75 8.32
CA GLN A 14 -24.88 -37.33 6.96
C GLN A 14 -23.79 -36.47 6.31
N VAL A 15 -23.10 -35.64 7.09
CA VAL A 15 -22.05 -34.73 6.61
C VAL A 15 -20.63 -35.27 6.80
N ASP A 16 -20.49 -36.51 7.30
CA ASP A 16 -19.21 -37.16 7.61
C ASP A 16 -18.26 -36.28 8.46
N ARG A 17 -18.80 -35.72 9.56
CA ARG A 17 -18.04 -34.91 10.52
C ARG A 17 -18.38 -35.30 11.95
N SER A 18 -17.56 -34.88 12.91
CA SER A 18 -17.84 -35.12 14.32
C SER A 18 -19.06 -34.32 14.81
N GLU A 19 -19.80 -34.89 15.78
CA GLU A 19 -20.93 -34.17 16.43
C GLU A 19 -20.49 -32.83 17.04
N CYS A 20 -19.25 -32.77 17.54
CA CYS A 20 -18.66 -31.55 18.09
C CYS A 20 -18.49 -30.46 17.03
N ALA A 21 -17.99 -30.80 15.83
CA ALA A 21 -17.84 -29.85 14.74
C ALA A 21 -19.20 -29.28 14.28
N VAL A 22 -20.21 -30.16 14.18
CA VAL A 22 -21.58 -29.77 13.82
C VAL A 22 -22.18 -28.83 14.87
N ARG A 23 -22.01 -29.15 16.16
CA ARG A 23 -22.45 -28.30 17.27
C ARG A 23 -21.76 -26.93 17.24
N ASN A 24 -20.43 -26.89 17.14
CA ASN A 24 -19.67 -25.65 17.14
C ASN A 24 -20.04 -24.74 15.96
N CYS A 25 -20.23 -25.32 14.77
CA CYS A 25 -20.69 -24.59 13.59
C CYS A 25 -22.10 -24.01 13.80
N TRP A 26 -23.00 -24.76 14.43
CA TRP A 26 -24.34 -24.29 14.72
C TRP A 26 -24.38 -23.19 15.79
N GLU A 27 -23.58 -23.33 16.86
CA GLU A 27 -23.42 -22.30 17.88
C GLU A 27 -22.83 -21.01 17.29
N GLN A 28 -21.82 -21.13 16.43
CA GLN A 28 -21.26 -20.00 15.70
C GLN A 28 -22.31 -19.31 14.83
N TRP A 29 -23.05 -20.07 14.03
CA TRP A 29 -24.14 -19.54 13.21
C TRP A 29 -25.21 -18.84 14.04
N THR A 30 -25.60 -19.42 15.18
CA THR A 30 -26.61 -18.85 16.07
C THR A 30 -26.14 -17.54 16.70
N ARG A 31 -24.86 -17.44 17.08
CA ARG A 31 -24.29 -16.27 17.74
C ARG A 31 -23.95 -15.12 16.78
N GLU A 32 -23.40 -15.45 15.61
CA GLU A 32 -22.75 -14.49 14.71
C GLU A 32 -23.46 -14.39 13.35
N GLY A 33 -24.46 -15.22 13.09
CA GLY A 33 -25.15 -15.28 11.78
C GLY A 33 -24.24 -15.71 10.63
N THR A 34 -23.07 -16.26 10.94
CA THR A 34 -21.99 -16.48 9.97
C THR A 34 -21.33 -17.83 10.23
N HIS A 35 -21.04 -18.57 9.14
CA HIS A 35 -20.29 -19.84 9.18
C HIS A 35 -18.83 -19.67 8.71
N ALA A 36 -18.43 -18.42 8.43
CA ALA A 36 -17.07 -18.09 8.00
C ALA A 36 -16.08 -18.34 9.14
N TRP A 37 -14.90 -18.82 8.78
CA TRP A 37 -13.83 -19.03 9.74
C TRP A 37 -13.36 -17.68 10.27
N LYS A 38 -13.08 -17.62 11.58
CA LYS A 38 -12.41 -16.46 12.15
C LYS A 38 -10.95 -16.49 11.73
N ASN A 39 -10.45 -15.35 11.26
CA ASN A 39 -9.03 -15.19 11.02
C ASN A 39 -8.29 -15.39 12.36
N GLY A 40 -7.31 -16.29 12.37
CA GLY A 40 -6.43 -16.45 13.51
C GLY A 40 -5.65 -15.16 13.78
N SER A 41 -5.17 -14.99 15.02
CA SER A 41 -4.38 -13.82 15.44
C SER A 41 -3.05 -13.65 14.69
N GLY A 42 -2.57 -14.69 14.02
CA GLY A 42 -1.30 -14.68 13.29
C GLY A 42 -0.08 -14.53 14.22
N ALA A 43 1.10 -14.44 13.62
CA ALA A 43 2.33 -14.21 14.36
C ALA A 43 2.48 -12.73 14.75
N THR A 44 2.98 -12.48 15.97
CA THR A 44 3.29 -11.12 16.43
C THR A 44 4.37 -10.47 15.57
N ARG A 45 4.21 -9.18 15.28
CA ARG A 45 5.21 -8.40 14.55
C ARG A 45 6.47 -8.23 15.40
N LYS A 46 7.64 -8.33 14.76
CA LYS A 46 8.93 -8.03 15.39
C LYS A 46 9.17 -6.52 15.56
N THR A 47 8.50 -5.69 14.78
CA THR A 47 8.65 -4.25 14.81
C THR A 47 7.57 -3.60 15.67
N THR A 48 7.92 -2.49 16.32
CA THR A 48 6.98 -1.65 17.05
C THR A 48 6.37 -0.60 16.12
N ARG A 49 5.22 -0.04 16.50
CA ARG A 49 4.58 1.07 15.76
C ARG A 49 5.50 2.30 15.63
N LYS A 50 6.43 2.49 16.57
CA LYS A 50 7.42 3.59 16.52
C LYS A 50 8.48 3.33 15.46
N GLU A 51 8.96 2.09 15.34
CA GLU A 51 9.90 1.66 14.30
C GLU A 51 9.26 1.70 12.91
N ASP A 52 8.03 1.22 12.76
CA ASP A 52 7.29 1.29 11.49
C ASP A 52 7.17 2.74 11.00
N ARG A 53 6.87 3.68 11.92
CA ARG A 53 6.85 5.12 11.62
C ARG A 53 8.21 5.66 11.20
N ARG A 54 9.30 5.17 11.81
CA ARG A 54 10.67 5.56 11.44
C ARG A 54 11.02 5.06 10.03
N ILE A 55 10.69 3.80 9.71
CA ILE A 55 10.83 3.21 8.37
C ILE A 55 10.13 4.08 7.32
N MET A 56 8.85 4.38 7.53
CA MET A 56 8.06 5.19 6.59
C MET A 56 8.63 6.60 6.45
N ARG A 57 9.02 7.24 7.56
CA ARG A 57 9.56 8.59 7.54
C ARG A 57 10.82 8.68 6.70
N GLN A 58 11.75 7.75 6.84
CA GLN A 58 12.98 7.77 6.04
C GLN A 58 12.71 7.67 4.55
N ALA A 59 11.82 6.76 4.14
CA ALA A 59 11.43 6.61 2.75
C ALA A 59 10.68 7.82 2.18
N LEU A 60 10.05 8.65 3.02
CA LEU A 60 9.38 9.89 2.62
C LEU A 60 10.32 11.09 2.54
N VAL A 61 11.33 11.15 3.42
CA VAL A 61 12.33 12.23 3.44
C VAL A 61 13.30 12.09 2.27
N ASP A 62 13.76 10.87 2.01
CA ASP A 62 14.65 10.57 0.90
C ASP A 62 14.09 9.42 0.07
N LEU A 63 13.56 9.73 -1.12
CA LEU A 63 12.98 8.76 -2.04
C LEU A 63 14.03 7.80 -2.64
N THR A 64 15.33 8.07 -2.45
CA THR A 64 16.46 7.27 -2.97
C THR A 64 17.07 6.34 -1.92
N VAL A 65 16.64 6.44 -0.66
CA VAL A 65 17.20 5.64 0.44
C VAL A 65 17.01 4.14 0.21
N THR A 66 18.05 3.36 0.49
CA THR A 66 17.99 1.91 0.34
C THR A 66 17.38 1.22 1.56
N ARG A 67 16.81 0.02 1.35
CA ARG A 67 16.31 -0.83 2.45
C ARG A 67 17.40 -1.17 3.46
N SER A 68 18.65 -1.33 3.02
CA SER A 68 19.79 -1.64 3.89
C SER A 68 20.13 -0.44 4.79
N THR A 69 20.09 0.77 4.25
CA THR A 69 20.28 2.01 5.00
C THR A 69 19.17 2.19 6.03
N ILE A 70 17.90 1.97 5.64
CA ILE A 70 16.77 2.03 6.56
C ILE A 70 16.91 1.01 7.70
N ARG A 71 17.34 -0.22 7.37
CA ARG A 71 17.59 -1.27 8.37
C ARG A 71 18.65 -0.84 9.38
N ALA A 72 19.77 -0.29 8.91
CA ALA A 72 20.85 0.15 9.77
C ALA A 72 20.40 1.27 10.72
N ASP A 73 19.57 2.21 10.24
CA ASP A 73 19.05 3.31 11.05
C ASP A 73 18.06 2.83 12.12
N VAL A 74 17.13 1.94 11.76
CA VAL A 74 16.11 1.44 12.69
C VAL A 74 16.72 0.60 13.81
N GLY A 75 17.84 -0.09 13.55
CA GLY A 75 18.61 -0.82 14.56
C GLY A 75 17.95 -2.12 15.05
N VAL A 76 16.87 -2.56 14.40
CA VAL A 76 16.17 -3.81 14.72
C VAL A 76 16.69 -4.92 13.81
N ALA A 77 16.87 -6.13 14.37
CA ALA A 77 17.28 -7.32 13.64
C ALA A 77 16.14 -7.86 12.73
N ILE A 78 15.83 -7.11 11.67
CA ILE A 78 14.86 -7.47 10.63
C ILE A 78 15.56 -7.69 9.29
N VAL A 79 14.98 -8.57 8.46
CA VAL A 79 15.41 -8.75 7.07
C VAL A 79 14.90 -7.59 6.20
N PRO A 80 15.62 -7.18 5.13
CA PRO A 80 15.18 -6.10 4.23
C PRO A 80 13.78 -6.30 3.63
N GLN A 81 13.33 -7.55 3.51
CA GLN A 81 11.98 -7.87 3.03
C GLN A 81 10.89 -7.36 3.97
N THR A 82 11.13 -7.34 5.29
CA THR A 82 10.20 -6.79 6.28
C THR A 82 9.98 -5.30 6.05
N ILE A 83 11.06 -4.54 5.80
CA ILE A 83 10.98 -3.12 5.42
C ILE A 83 10.13 -2.96 4.15
N SER A 84 10.34 -3.80 3.13
CA SER A 84 9.54 -3.75 1.91
C SER A 84 8.05 -3.98 2.16
N ARG A 85 7.69 -4.88 3.09
CA ARG A 85 6.30 -5.12 3.48
C ARG A 85 5.71 -3.90 4.18
N HIS A 86 6.43 -3.30 5.13
CA HIS A 86 5.97 -2.07 5.82
C HIS A 86 5.76 -0.90 4.85
N LEU A 87 6.67 -0.73 3.88
CA LEU A 87 6.50 0.31 2.86
C LEU A 87 5.29 0.02 1.96
N ALA A 88 5.07 -1.24 1.57
CA ALA A 88 3.91 -1.63 0.77
C ALA A 88 2.58 -1.47 1.53
N GLU A 89 2.53 -1.83 2.82
CA GLU A 89 1.38 -1.60 3.71
C GLU A 89 1.04 -0.10 3.81
N ALA A 90 2.06 0.76 3.74
CA ALA A 90 1.91 2.21 3.72
C ALA A 90 1.65 2.81 2.32
N ASN A 91 1.42 1.97 1.30
CA ASN A 91 1.29 2.38 -0.11
C ASN A 91 2.49 3.14 -0.69
N LEU A 92 3.68 2.96 -0.10
CA LEU A 92 4.93 3.53 -0.59
C LEU A 92 5.57 2.57 -1.60
N LYS A 93 5.77 3.05 -2.82
CA LYS A 93 6.35 2.30 -3.93
C LYS A 93 7.61 2.99 -4.42
N SER A 94 8.63 2.20 -4.75
CA SER A 94 9.81 2.71 -5.45
C SER A 94 9.42 3.24 -6.83
N LYS A 95 9.96 4.40 -7.20
CA LYS A 95 9.79 5.02 -8.51
C LYS A 95 11.17 5.25 -9.14
N ARG A 96 11.22 5.21 -10.47
CA ARG A 96 12.44 5.61 -11.19
C ARG A 96 12.58 7.13 -11.10
N PRO A 97 13.78 7.65 -10.76
CA PRO A 97 14.01 9.08 -10.78
C PRO A 97 13.83 9.64 -12.19
N PHE A 98 13.24 10.83 -12.29
CA PHE A 98 13.08 11.53 -13.55
C PHE A 98 14.44 11.99 -14.08
N ARG A 99 14.71 11.79 -15.37
CA ARG A 99 15.94 12.23 -16.03
C ARG A 99 15.64 13.54 -16.75
N ALA A 100 16.16 14.65 -16.25
CA ALA A 100 16.06 15.97 -16.88
C ALA A 100 17.40 16.69 -16.83
N LEU A 101 17.60 17.60 -17.79
CA LEU A 101 18.70 18.54 -17.73
C LEU A 101 18.52 19.45 -16.50
N PRO A 102 19.54 19.60 -15.66
CA PRO A 102 19.44 20.44 -14.48
C PRO A 102 19.28 21.90 -14.90
N LEU A 103 18.15 22.50 -14.52
CA LEU A 103 17.91 23.93 -14.71
C LEU A 103 18.52 24.70 -13.54
N THR A 104 19.37 25.68 -13.87
CA THR A 104 19.83 26.71 -12.92
C THR A 104 18.63 27.53 -12.43
N PRO A 105 18.72 28.19 -11.25
CA PRO A 105 17.66 29.07 -10.75
C PRO A 105 17.24 30.15 -11.75
N GLU A 106 18.20 30.75 -12.45
CA GLU A 106 17.95 31.76 -13.48
C GLU A 106 17.14 31.19 -14.66
N HIS A 107 17.50 30.01 -15.18
CA HIS A 107 16.74 29.37 -16.25
C HIS A 107 15.29 29.10 -15.83
N ARG A 108 15.05 28.71 -14.57
CA ARG A 108 13.69 28.49 -14.06
C ARG A 108 12.88 29.77 -14.04
N GLN A 109 13.48 30.87 -13.60
CA GLN A 109 12.83 32.18 -13.54
C GLN A 109 12.48 32.69 -14.93
N LEU A 110 13.42 32.66 -15.88
CA LEU A 110 13.19 33.09 -17.26
C LEU A 110 12.11 32.25 -17.94
N ARG A 111 12.14 30.92 -17.77
CA ARG A 111 11.10 30.03 -18.32
C ARG A 111 9.72 30.31 -17.73
N LEU A 112 9.65 30.55 -16.41
CA LEU A 112 8.40 30.89 -15.74
C LEU A 112 7.84 32.22 -16.24
N GLN A 113 8.67 33.26 -16.31
CA GLN A 113 8.28 34.57 -16.84
C GLN A 113 7.80 34.47 -18.29
N TRP A 114 8.54 33.72 -19.13
CA TRP A 114 8.17 33.49 -20.52
C TRP A 114 6.80 32.82 -20.66
N GLY A 115 6.52 31.81 -19.83
CA GLY A 115 5.23 31.12 -19.79
C GLY A 115 4.11 32.00 -19.25
N GLN A 116 4.34 32.75 -18.18
CA GLN A 116 3.38 33.68 -17.60
C GLN A 116 2.98 34.78 -18.58
N ALA A 117 3.97 35.41 -19.24
CA ALA A 117 3.75 36.46 -20.23
C ALA A 117 2.91 35.98 -21.44
N ARG A 118 2.88 34.67 -21.69
CA ARG A 118 2.18 34.05 -22.83
C ARG A 118 0.98 33.19 -22.41
N SER A 119 0.65 33.16 -21.12
CA SER A 119 -0.44 32.35 -20.57
C SER A 119 -1.83 32.78 -21.06
N MET A 120 -1.97 34.05 -21.47
CA MET A 120 -3.21 34.63 -21.99
C MET A 120 -3.28 34.64 -23.52
N LEU A 121 -2.29 34.08 -24.23
CA LEU A 121 -2.30 34.05 -25.69
C LEU A 121 -3.41 33.13 -26.21
N ASN A 122 -4.18 33.65 -27.17
CA ASN A 122 -5.24 32.90 -27.84
C ASN A 122 -4.69 32.11 -29.01
N VAL A 123 -5.48 31.16 -29.55
CA VAL A 123 -5.08 30.29 -30.67
C VAL A 123 -4.61 31.09 -31.90
N THR A 124 -5.25 32.23 -32.18
CA THR A 124 -4.86 33.14 -33.27
C THR A 124 -3.50 33.80 -33.03
N ASP A 125 -3.15 34.07 -31.78
CA ASP A 125 -1.84 34.65 -31.46
C ASP A 125 -0.74 33.61 -31.67
N TRP A 126 -1.01 32.35 -31.29
CA TRP A 126 -0.09 31.23 -31.51
C TRP A 126 0.13 30.91 -32.99
N GLN A 127 -0.85 31.16 -33.87
CA GLN A 127 -0.69 30.97 -35.32
C GLN A 127 0.40 31.87 -35.92
N ASN A 128 0.74 32.98 -35.27
CA ASN A 128 1.82 33.87 -35.70
C ASN A 128 3.21 33.41 -35.22
N PHE A 129 3.31 32.38 -34.39
CA PHE A 129 4.60 31.86 -33.92
C PHE A 129 5.14 30.79 -34.86
N VAL A 130 6.37 31.00 -35.34
CA VAL A 130 7.14 29.99 -36.07
C VAL A 130 8.23 29.46 -35.15
N PHE A 131 8.28 28.14 -34.96
CA PHE A 131 9.32 27.46 -34.18
C PHE A 131 10.32 26.78 -35.11
N SER A 132 11.60 26.88 -34.79
CA SER A 132 12.68 26.16 -35.46
C SER A 132 13.60 25.57 -34.40
N ASP A 133 13.95 24.30 -34.54
CA ASP A 133 15.09 23.68 -33.85
C ASP A 133 15.98 22.97 -34.88
N GLU A 134 17.18 22.61 -34.44
CA GLU A 134 18.12 21.80 -35.22
C GLU A 134 18.32 20.49 -34.46
N SER A 135 18.21 19.36 -35.19
CA SER A 135 18.35 18.00 -34.65
C SER A 135 19.77 17.47 -34.74
#